data_AF-A0A3E3E5T5-F1
#
_entry.id   AF-A0A3E3E5T5-F1
#
_cell.length_a   1.000
_cell.length_b   1.000
_cell.length_c   1.000
_cell.angle_alpha   90.00
_cell.angle_beta   90.00
_cell.angle_gamma   90.00
#
_symmetry.space_group_name_H-M   'P 1'
#
loop_
_entity.id
_entity.type
_entity.pdbx_description
1 polymer ?
#
loop_
_entity_poly.entity_id
_entity_poly.type
_entity_poly.pdbx_seq_one_letter_code
_entity_poly.pdbx_strand_id
1 'polypeptide(L)'
;MFARHLEVNEFLDIVMVTPKKIWKQVICLDNGIAGIVYGFLDQGTFYYLDRFYPSKQKEEDIQNMDFYELHKELYTKLNLKVHLIAQQFHLN
;
A
#
# COMPACT_ATOMS: atom_id res chain seq x y z
N MET A 1 -11.84 -3.85 -9.82
CA MET A 1 -11.38 -2.93 -8.75
C MET A 1 -9.86 -2.90 -8.83
N PHE A 2 -9.25 -1.71 -8.82
CA PHE A 2 -7.80 -1.56 -8.97
C PHE A 2 -7.21 -0.84 -7.76
N ALA A 3 -5.98 -1.19 -7.40
CA ALA A 3 -5.19 -0.45 -6.44
C ALA A 3 -4.62 0.81 -7.11
N ARG A 4 -4.63 1.94 -6.40
CA ARG A 4 -4.02 3.20 -6.83
C ARG A 4 -3.15 3.75 -5.71
N HIS A 5 -1.86 3.91 -5.99
CA HIS A 5 -0.94 4.56 -5.07
C HIS A 5 -1.27 6.06 -4.96
N LEU A 6 -1.14 6.60 -3.77
CA LEU A 6 -1.20 8.02 -3.45
C LEU A 6 0.09 8.44 -2.80
N GLU A 7 0.55 9.64 -3.15
CA GLU A 7 1.59 10.29 -2.38
C GLU A 7 1.07 10.66 -0.99
N VAL A 8 1.99 10.86 -0.06
CA VAL A 8 1.68 11.12 1.36
C VAL A 8 0.72 12.27 1.53
N ASN A 9 0.99 13.39 0.85
CA ASN A 9 0.17 14.59 0.98
C ASN A 9 -1.23 14.35 0.42
N GLU A 10 -1.34 13.68 -0.73
CA GLU A 10 -2.64 13.32 -1.32
C GLU A 10 -3.45 12.41 -0.39
N PHE A 11 -2.78 11.42 0.22
CA PHE A 11 -3.41 10.51 1.16
C PHE A 11 -3.92 11.27 2.40
N LEU A 12 -3.07 12.11 2.99
CA LEU A 12 -3.42 12.91 4.17
C LEU A 12 -4.54 13.90 3.89
N ASP A 13 -4.49 14.62 2.78
CA ASP A 13 -5.52 15.58 2.39
C ASP A 13 -6.91 14.91 2.27
N ILE A 14 -6.97 13.67 1.79
CA ILE A 14 -8.23 12.93 1.70
C ILE A 14 -8.71 12.46 3.08
N VAL A 15 -7.86 11.76 3.84
CA VAL A 15 -8.28 11.10 5.09
C VAL A 15 -8.50 12.09 6.24
N MET A 16 -7.83 13.24 6.23
CA MET A 16 -7.97 14.27 7.26
C MET A 16 -9.22 15.14 7.04
N VAL A 17 -9.66 15.30 5.78
CA VAL A 17 -10.87 16.07 5.44
C VAL A 17 -12.12 15.21 5.57
N THR A 18 -12.07 13.99 5.02
CA THR A 18 -13.21 13.07 5.05
C THR A 18 -12.83 11.82 5.84
N PRO A 19 -13.52 11.52 6.96
CA PRO A 19 -13.28 10.28 7.69
C PRO A 19 -13.47 9.07 6.78
N LYS A 20 -12.38 8.33 6.52
CA LYS A 20 -12.39 7.06 5.78
C LYS A 20 -12.14 5.91 6.75
N LYS A 21 -12.79 4.76 6.51
CA LYS A 21 -12.40 3.51 7.16
C LYS A 21 -11.02 3.12 6.61
N ILE A 22 -10.01 3.07 7.48
CA ILE A 22 -8.65 2.75 7.07
C ILE A 22 -8.39 1.26 7.24
N TRP A 23 -8.00 0.63 6.14
CA TRP A 23 -7.39 -0.68 6.14
C TRP A 23 -5.87 -0.53 6.26
N LYS A 24 -5.25 -1.37 7.07
CA LYS A 24 -3.81 -1.36 7.31
C LYS A 24 -3.28 -2.77 7.34
N GLN A 25 -2.18 -3.02 6.63
CA GLN A 25 -1.53 -4.32 6.62
C GLN A 25 -0.04 -4.19 6.32
N VAL A 26 0.77 -5.05 6.94
CA VAL A 26 2.15 -5.27 6.52
C VAL A 26 2.16 -6.32 5.42
N ILE A 27 2.77 -5.99 4.29
CA ILE A 27 2.95 -6.89 3.15
C ILE A 27 4.44 -7.16 3.01
N CYS A 28 4.85 -8.40 3.26
CA CYS A 28 6.22 -8.81 3.00
C CYS A 28 6.46 -8.91 1.49
N LEU A 29 7.53 -8.26 1.06
CA LEU A 29 8.09 -8.35 -0.28
C LEU A 29 9.28 -9.32 -0.26
N ASP A 30 9.77 -9.66 -1.45
CA ASP A 30 10.95 -10.50 -1.59
C ASP A 30 12.20 -9.81 -1.02
N ASN A 31 13.24 -10.60 -0.78
CA ASN A 31 14.56 -10.12 -0.35
C ASN A 31 14.59 -9.37 1.00
N GLY A 32 13.67 -9.68 1.93
CA GLY A 32 13.72 -9.15 3.30
C GLY A 32 13.26 -7.69 3.41
N ILE A 33 12.28 -7.32 2.59
CA ILE A 33 11.65 -6.00 2.58
C ILE A 33 10.19 -6.16 3.03
N ALA A 34 9.68 -5.22 3.83
CA ALA A 34 8.27 -5.17 4.17
C ALA A 34 7.67 -3.81 3.78
N GLY A 35 6.52 -3.82 3.10
CA GLY A 35 5.71 -2.64 2.87
C GLY A 35 4.63 -2.51 3.95
N ILE A 36 4.64 -1.43 4.72
CA ILE A 36 3.49 -1.05 5.55
C ILE A 36 2.53 -0.30 4.64
N VAL A 37 1.33 -0.85 4.45
CA VAL A 37 0.30 -0.26 3.59
C VAL A 37 -0.86 0.24 4.42
N TYR A 38 -1.24 1.49 4.15
CA TYR A 38 -2.51 2.07 4.59
C TYR A 38 -3.37 2.29 3.35
N GLY A 39 -4.65 1.96 3.43
CA GLY A 39 -5.54 2.16 2.29
C GLY A 39 -6.99 2.31 2.68
N PHE A 40 -7.77 2.81 1.74
CA PHE A 40 -9.21 2.97 1.87
C PHE A 40 -9.89 2.67 0.54
N LEU A 41 -11.14 2.23 0.62
CA LEU A 41 -11.99 2.09 -0.56
C LEU A 41 -12.84 3.33 -0.75
N ASP A 42 -12.84 3.84 -1.97
CA ASP A 42 -13.71 4.93 -2.38
C ASP A 42 -14.19 4.69 -3.81
N GLN A 43 -15.50 4.70 -4.01
CA GLN A 43 -16.16 4.55 -5.32
C GLN A 43 -15.60 3.40 -6.18
N GLY A 44 -15.31 2.24 -5.56
CA GLY A 44 -14.81 1.07 -6.29
C GLY A 44 -13.32 1.11 -6.65
N THR A 45 -12.55 2.05 -6.10
CA THR A 45 -11.08 2.13 -6.20
C THR A 45 -10.47 1.95 -4.82
N PHE A 46 -9.39 1.17 -4.74
CA PHE A 46 -8.61 1.03 -3.52
C PHE A 46 -7.41 1.98 -3.58
N TYR A 47 -7.50 3.07 -2.83
CA TYR A 47 -6.41 4.03 -2.70
C TYR A 47 -5.49 3.61 -1.56
N TYR A 48 -4.18 3.71 -1.77
CA TYR A 48 -3.23 3.31 -0.75
C TYR A 48 -1.97 4.18 -0.72
N LEU A 49 -1.38 4.26 0.47
CA LEU A 49 -0.06 4.79 0.75
C LEU A 49 0.80 3.63 1.26
N ASP A 50 2.06 3.58 0.83
CA ASP A 50 3.01 2.61 1.34
C ASP A 50 4.30 3.22 1.92
N ARG A 51 4.93 2.43 2.78
CA ARG A 51 6.24 2.69 3.38
C ARG A 51 7.05 1.42 3.44
N PHE A 52 8.18 1.41 2.76
CA PHE A 52 9.08 0.26 2.77
C PHE A 52 10.04 0.28 3.94
N TYR A 53 10.24 -0.90 4.51
CA TYR A 53 11.16 -1.18 5.60
C TYR A 53 12.07 -2.35 5.18
N PRO A 54 13.30 -2.07 4.73
CA PRO A 54 14.31 -3.10 4.50
C PRO A 54 14.79 -3.75 5.81
N SER A 55 15.28 -4.97 5.70
CA SER A 55 16.22 -5.53 6.68
C SER A 55 17.55 -4.76 6.66
N LYS A 56 18.32 -4.83 7.76
CA LYS A 56 19.63 -4.16 7.87
C LYS A 56 20.60 -4.48 6.73
N GLN A 57 20.52 -5.70 6.20
CA GLN A 57 21.39 -6.17 5.10
C GLN A 57 20.98 -5.60 3.73
N LYS A 58 19.83 -4.93 3.67
CA LYS A 58 19.17 -4.49 2.43
C LYS A 58 18.89 -2.99 2.40
N GLU A 59 19.26 -2.26 3.45
CA GLU A 59 19.11 -0.80 3.52
C GLU A 59 19.80 -0.10 2.34
N GLU A 60 21.06 -0.49 2.06
CA GLU A 60 21.84 0.07 0.96
C GLU A 60 21.30 -0.37 -0.42
N ASP A 61 20.86 -1.63 -0.55
CA ASP A 61 20.26 -2.15 -1.78
C ASP A 61 18.96 -1.40 -2.13
N ILE A 62 18.09 -1.13 -1.16
CA ILE A 62 16.84 -0.38 -1.39
C ILE A 62 17.12 1.07 -1.76
N GLN A 63 18.09 1.72 -1.11
CA GLN A 63 18.43 3.11 -1.43
C GLN A 63 18.86 3.29 -2.89
N ASN A 64 19.42 2.24 -3.49
CA ASN A 64 19.86 2.22 -4.88
C ASN A 64 18.85 1.57 -5.84
N MET A 65 17.76 0.98 -5.32
CA MET A 65 16.73 0.35 -6.13
C MET A 65 15.83 1.42 -6.76
N ASP A 66 15.44 1.18 -8.01
CA ASP A 66 14.50 2.06 -8.67
C ASP A 66 13.13 2.02 -7.95
N PHE A 67 12.55 3.19 -7.76
CA PHE A 67 11.24 3.36 -7.12
C PHE A 67 10.18 2.48 -7.80
N TYR A 68 10.14 2.45 -9.13
CA TYR A 68 9.14 1.68 -9.85
C TYR A 68 9.29 0.18 -9.60
N GLU A 69 10.51 -0.34 -9.51
CA GLU A 69 10.73 -1.76 -9.21
C GLU A 69 10.21 -2.15 -7.82
N LEU A 70 10.50 -1.33 -6.81
CA LEU A 70 10.07 -1.58 -5.44
C LEU A 70 8.54 -1.53 -5.28
N HIS A 71 7.91 -0.53 -5.90
CA HIS A 71 6.46 -0.38 -5.85
C HIS A 71 5.72 -1.40 -6.73
N LYS A 72 6.33 -1.91 -7.81
CA LYS A 72 5.71 -2.87 -8.74
C LYS A 72 5.35 -4.20 -8.07
N GLU A 73 6.23 -4.74 -7.23
CA GLU A 73 5.95 -5.98 -6.52
C GLU A 73 4.76 -5.79 -5.57
N LEU A 74 4.80 -4.71 -4.77
CA LEU A 74 3.73 -4.37 -3.84
C LEU A 74 2.40 -4.16 -4.56
N TYR A 75 2.40 -3.38 -5.65
CA TYR A 75 1.24 -3.12 -6.49
C TYR A 75 0.62 -4.42 -7.01
N THR A 76 1.45 -5.38 -7.45
CA THR A 76 0.98 -6.68 -7.92
C THR A 76 0.30 -7.45 -6.80
N LYS A 77 0.91 -7.54 -5.61
CA LYS A 77 0.31 -8.22 -4.45
C LYS A 77 -0.98 -7.55 -3.98
N LEU A 78 -1.06 -6.22 -4.02
CA LEU A 78 -2.25 -5.45 -3.66
C LEU A 78 -3.40 -5.69 -4.63
N ASN A 79 -3.15 -5.68 -5.94
CA ASN A 79 -4.21 -5.95 -6.93
C ASN A 79 -4.78 -7.37 -6.81
N LEU A 80 -3.95 -8.36 -6.46
CA LEU A 80 -4.44 -9.71 -6.16
C LEU A 80 -5.32 -9.74 -4.90
N LYS A 81 -5.03 -8.88 -3.91
CA LYS A 81 -5.76 -8.80 -2.64
C LYS A 81 -7.00 -7.91 -2.69
N VAL A 82 -7.13 -7.03 -3.66
CA VAL A 82 -8.11 -5.92 -3.63
C VAL A 82 -9.56 -6.40 -3.47
N HIS A 83 -9.92 -7.55 -4.06
CA HIS A 83 -11.24 -8.14 -3.92
C HIS A 83 -11.52 -8.67 -2.51
N LEU A 84 -10.52 -9.24 -1.85
CA LEU A 84 -10.61 -9.69 -0.45
C LEU A 84 -10.70 -8.48 0.49
N ILE A 85 -9.94 -7.43 0.21
CA ILE A 85 -10.01 -6.17 0.95
C ILE A 85 -11.43 -5.59 0.85
N ALA A 86 -12.00 -5.53 -0.36
CA ALA A 86 -13.39 -5.07 -0.55
C ALA A 86 -14.40 -5.85 0.29
N GLN A 87 -14.29 -7.17 0.32
CA GLN A 87 -15.14 -8.00 1.18
C GLN A 87 -14.99 -7.63 2.66
N GLN A 88 -13.76 -7.44 3.16
CA GLN A 88 -13.52 -7.00 4.55
C GLN A 88 -14.16 -5.64 4.87
N PHE A 89 -14.18 -4.72 3.91
CA PHE A 89 -14.84 -3.42 4.10
C PHE A 89 -16.37 -3.56 4.25
N HIS A 90 -16.98 -4.49 3.53
CA HIS A 90 -18.43 -4.76 3.58
C HIS A 90 -18.86 -5.69 4.72
N LEU A 91 -17.94 -6.44 5.32
CA LEU A 91 -18.22 -7.39 6.41
C LEU A 91 -18.15 -6.79 7.82
N ASN A 92 -17.75 -5.52 7.97
CA ASN A 92 -17.80 -4.79 9.26
C ASN A 92 -18.51 -3.47 9.09
#